data_AF-A0A0A9HIN7-F1
#
_entry.id   AF-A0A0A9HIN7-F1
#
_cell.length_a   1.000
_cell.length_b   1.000
_cell.length_c   1.000
_cell.angle_alpha   90.00
_cell.angle_beta   90.00
_cell.angle_gamma   90.00
#
_symmetry.space_group_name_H-M   'P 1'
#
loop_
_entity.id
_entity.type
_entity.pdbx_description
1 polymer ?
#
loop_
_entity_poly.entity_id
_entity_poly.type
_entity_poly.pdbx_seq_one_letter_code
_entity_poly.pdbx_strand_id
1 'polypeptide(L)'
;MVILEALDQTSSPVSGSSPALSPENFIRCLKKFYSHWKEDISSDLWGFSSAISVATPPPSENIRYKKSLALSMWLFGREFADTIMVFSRRQIHFLSGQDGCELLKPLKMPVSKAVDLNIVLYNLEMGDNGSALMDEI
;
A
#
# COMPACT_ATOMS: atom_id res chain seq x y z
N MET A 1 15.76 -11.41 38.89
CA MET A 1 16.61 -10.75 37.87
C MET A 1 17.45 -11.81 37.15
N VAL A 2 16.83 -12.68 36.34
CA VAL A 2 17.54 -13.68 35.50
C VAL A 2 16.67 -14.13 34.29
N ILE A 3 15.85 -13.26 33.72
CA ILE A 3 15.08 -13.59 32.48
C ILE A 3 15.13 -12.41 31.51
N LEU A 4 16.34 -11.92 31.22
CA LEU A 4 16.54 -10.85 30.22
C LEU A 4 17.80 -11.06 29.35
N GLU A 5 18.30 -12.29 29.22
CA GLU A 5 19.53 -12.58 28.45
C GLU A 5 19.37 -13.68 27.38
N ALA A 6 18.14 -14.06 27.00
CA ALA A 6 17.92 -15.18 26.09
C ALA A 6 17.29 -14.84 24.73
N LEU A 7 17.46 -13.61 24.22
CA LEU A 7 16.98 -13.22 22.88
C LEU A 7 17.96 -12.30 22.13
N ASP A 8 19.27 -12.58 22.22
CA ASP A 8 20.29 -11.77 21.55
C ASP A 8 21.24 -12.56 20.63
N GLN A 9 20.81 -13.62 19.93
CA GLN A 9 21.62 -14.19 18.84
C GLN A 9 20.76 -14.79 17.72
N THR A 10 20.53 -14.01 16.66
CA THR A 10 20.73 -14.37 15.24
C THR A 10 20.34 -13.17 14.35
N SER A 11 21.02 -12.03 14.50
CA SER A 11 21.03 -11.00 13.46
C SER A 11 22.30 -11.16 12.64
N SER A 12 22.22 -11.90 11.53
CA SER A 12 23.19 -11.76 10.46
C SER A 12 23.16 -10.32 9.94
N PRO A 13 24.29 -9.78 9.44
CA PRO A 13 24.31 -8.44 8.87
C PRO A 13 23.40 -8.43 7.63
N VAL A 14 22.23 -7.79 7.74
CA VAL A 14 21.35 -7.54 6.58
C VAL A 14 22.09 -6.55 5.69
N SER A 15 22.77 -7.11 4.69
CA SER A 15 23.23 -6.42 3.51
C SER A 15 22.08 -5.55 2.99
N GLY A 16 22.37 -4.28 2.65
CA GLY A 16 21.39 -3.24 2.34
C GLY A 16 20.56 -3.51 1.08
N SER A 17 19.62 -4.45 1.15
CA SER A 17 18.46 -4.53 0.27
C SER A 17 17.23 -4.20 1.10
N SER A 18 16.46 -3.19 0.70
CA SER A 18 15.10 -3.03 1.23
C SER A 18 14.35 -4.36 1.05
N PRO A 19 13.70 -4.90 2.09
CA PRO A 19 12.99 -6.17 1.97
C PRO A 19 11.96 -6.10 0.83
N ALA A 20 11.92 -7.11 -0.03
CA ALA A 20 10.90 -7.22 -1.06
C ALA A 20 9.49 -7.19 -0.43
N LEU A 21 8.51 -6.63 -1.16
CA LEU A 21 7.12 -6.62 -0.68
C LEU A 21 6.63 -8.04 -0.45
N SER A 22 6.05 -8.30 0.73
CA SER A 22 5.39 -9.57 1.06
C SER A 22 3.96 -9.58 0.50
N PRO A 23 3.64 -10.40 -0.53
CA PRO A 23 2.28 -10.50 -1.04
C PRO A 23 1.32 -11.03 0.03
N GLU A 24 1.80 -11.92 0.90
CA GLU A 24 1.01 -12.51 1.99
C GLU A 24 0.54 -11.45 2.98
N ASN A 25 1.44 -10.55 3.41
CA ASN A 25 1.07 -9.44 4.29
C ASN A 25 0.10 -8.48 3.61
N PHE A 26 0.37 -8.11 2.37
CA PHE A 26 -0.50 -7.23 1.60
C PHE A 26 -1.91 -7.82 1.48
N ILE A 27 -2.04 -9.08 1.05
CA ILE A 27 -3.32 -9.79 0.90
C ILE A 27 -4.04 -9.89 2.25
N ARG A 28 -3.33 -10.21 3.34
CA ARG A 28 -3.91 -10.30 4.69
C ARG A 28 -4.52 -8.96 5.12
N CYS A 29 -3.78 -7.87 4.96
CA CYS A 29 -4.26 -6.53 5.31
C CYS A 29 -5.40 -6.09 4.38
N LEU A 30 -5.29 -6.39 3.08
CA LEU A 30 -6.31 -6.09 2.08
C LEU A 30 -7.64 -6.79 2.38
N LYS A 31 -7.61 -8.06 2.76
CA LYS A 31 -8.82 -8.80 3.18
C LYS A 31 -9.51 -8.11 4.35
N LYS A 32 -8.76 -7.72 5.38
CA LYS A 32 -9.31 -7.00 6.55
C LYS A 32 -9.91 -5.66 6.14
N PHE A 33 -9.21 -4.89 5.31
CA PHE A 33 -9.67 -3.60 4.82
C PHE A 33 -10.99 -3.73 4.05
N TYR A 34 -11.06 -4.63 3.07
CA TYR A 34 -12.28 -4.82 2.28
C TYR A 34 -13.43 -5.47 3.06
N SER A 35 -13.16 -6.37 4.01
CA SER A 35 -14.21 -6.94 4.87
C SER A 35 -14.86 -5.83 5.68
N HIS A 36 -14.04 -5.03 6.38
CA HIS A 36 -14.52 -3.93 7.21
C HIS A 36 -15.23 -2.87 6.37
N TRP A 37 -14.67 -2.46 5.22
CA TRP A 37 -15.33 -1.49 4.35
C TRP A 37 -16.65 -2.00 3.77
N LYS A 38 -16.74 -3.28 3.36
CA LYS A 38 -17.98 -3.85 2.79
C LYS A 38 -19.06 -4.08 3.85
N GLU A 39 -18.70 -4.56 5.03
CA GLU A 39 -19.62 -4.77 6.15
C GLU A 39 -20.19 -3.43 6.64
N ASP A 40 -19.34 -2.41 6.68
CA ASP A 40 -19.69 -1.06 7.13
C ASP A 40 -20.12 -0.11 6.00
N ILE A 41 -20.41 -0.60 4.80
CA ILE A 41 -21.05 0.25 3.77
C ILE A 41 -22.38 0.85 4.28
N SER A 42 -23.00 0.20 5.26
CA SER A 42 -24.23 0.65 5.93
C SER A 42 -23.99 1.56 7.14
N SER A 43 -22.74 1.68 7.63
CA SER A 43 -22.38 2.58 8.72
C SER A 43 -21.76 3.87 8.17
N ASP A 44 -21.85 4.94 8.96
CA ASP A 44 -21.36 6.27 8.59
C ASP A 44 -19.82 6.38 8.56
N LEU A 45 -19.11 5.36 9.06
CA LEU A 45 -17.64 5.37 9.19
C LEU A 45 -16.92 5.52 7.84
N TRP A 46 -17.40 4.85 6.79
CA TRP A 46 -16.84 4.95 5.43
C TRP A 46 -17.59 5.95 4.54
N GLY A 47 -18.56 6.69 5.10
CA GLY A 47 -19.32 7.72 4.40
C GLY A 47 -20.03 7.23 3.14
N PHE A 48 -20.50 5.97 3.11
CA PHE A 48 -21.13 5.34 1.94
C PHE A 48 -20.28 5.39 0.66
N SER A 49 -18.96 5.47 0.81
CA SER A 49 -18.03 5.60 -0.31
C SER A 49 -18.08 4.39 -1.25
N SER A 50 -18.10 4.65 -2.56
CA SER A 50 -17.95 3.64 -3.61
C SER A 50 -16.49 3.33 -3.94
N ALA A 51 -15.59 4.26 -3.59
CA ALA A 51 -14.14 4.17 -3.73
C ALA A 51 -13.44 4.92 -2.60
N ILE A 52 -12.25 4.48 -2.23
CA ILE A 52 -11.39 5.14 -1.23
C ILE A 52 -10.09 5.53 -1.91
N SER A 53 -9.78 6.82 -1.93
CA SER A 53 -8.50 7.34 -2.45
C SER A 53 -7.59 7.77 -1.30
N VAL A 54 -6.32 7.39 -1.39
CA VAL A 54 -5.29 7.70 -0.41
C VAL A 54 -4.04 8.19 -1.13
N ALA A 55 -3.70 9.47 -0.93
CA ALA A 55 -2.48 10.07 -1.45
C ALA A 55 -1.39 10.14 -0.37
N THR A 56 -0.21 9.64 -0.71
CA THR A 56 1.00 9.80 0.09
C THR A 56 1.98 10.68 -0.68
N PRO A 57 2.31 11.88 -0.19
CA PRO A 57 3.21 12.79 -0.89
C PRO A 57 4.67 12.27 -0.84
N PRO A 58 5.57 12.88 -1.62
CA PRO A 58 7.01 12.63 -1.49
C PRO A 58 7.53 12.85 -0.07
N PRO A 59 8.64 12.18 0.33
CA PRO A 59 9.26 12.39 1.63
C PRO A 59 9.66 13.86 1.85
N SER A 60 9.39 14.41 3.04
CA SER A 60 9.92 15.71 3.44
C SER A 60 10.09 15.81 4.96
N GLU A 61 11.03 16.66 5.40
CA GLU A 61 11.42 16.79 6.82
C GLU A 61 10.27 17.24 7.74
N ASN A 62 9.20 17.81 7.16
CA ASN A 62 8.03 18.31 7.89
C ASN A 62 6.87 17.30 7.95
N ILE A 63 7.04 16.08 7.45
CA ILE A 63 5.97 15.06 7.46
C ILE A 63 5.98 14.33 8.80
N ARG A 64 5.28 14.91 9.78
CA ARG A 64 4.99 14.26 11.06
C ARG A 64 3.64 13.54 10.96
N TYR A 65 3.70 12.24 10.65
CA TYR A 65 2.60 11.27 10.77
C TYR A 65 1.34 11.56 9.94
N LYS A 66 1.27 10.96 8.75
CA LYS A 66 0.06 10.95 7.91
C LYS A 66 -0.58 9.57 7.97
N LYS A 67 -1.92 9.53 8.11
CA LYS A 67 -2.71 8.29 8.03
C LYS A 67 -2.43 7.52 6.73
N SER A 68 -2.11 8.21 5.64
CA SER A 68 -1.70 7.60 4.36
C SER A 68 -0.38 6.82 4.45
N LEU A 69 0.61 7.36 5.15
CA LEU A 69 1.88 6.67 5.40
C LEU A 69 1.68 5.48 6.34
N ALA A 70 0.87 5.64 7.39
CA ALA A 70 0.50 4.54 8.27
C ALA A 70 -0.20 3.40 7.52
N LEU A 71 -1.08 3.73 6.56
CA LEU A 71 -1.72 2.75 5.68
C LEU A 71 -0.68 2.02 4.81
N SER A 72 0.28 2.74 4.23
CA SER A 72 1.36 2.11 3.46
C SER A 72 2.20 1.15 4.33
N MET A 73 2.54 1.54 5.54
CA MET A 73 3.28 0.69 6.48
C MET A 73 2.48 -0.57 6.83
N TRP A 74 1.17 -0.42 7.04
CA TRP A 74 0.29 -1.54 7.36
C TRP A 74 0.10 -2.50 6.18
N LEU A 75 -0.05 -1.98 4.95
CA LEU A 75 -0.25 -2.78 3.74
C LEU A 75 1.05 -3.44 3.26
N PHE A 76 2.15 -2.70 3.24
CA PHE A 76 3.40 -3.09 2.57
C PHE A 76 4.52 -3.48 3.53
N GLY A 77 4.37 -3.19 4.83
CA GLY A 77 5.46 -3.34 5.80
C GLY A 77 6.58 -2.32 5.65
N ARG A 78 6.36 -1.27 4.84
CA ARG A 78 7.30 -0.19 4.61
C ARG A 78 6.57 1.09 4.21
N GLU A 79 7.27 2.21 4.34
CA GLU A 79 6.79 3.48 3.80
C GLU A 79 6.75 3.43 2.27
N PHE A 80 5.61 3.84 1.72
CA PHE A 80 5.41 3.96 0.28
C PHE A 80 4.88 5.36 -0.01
N ALA A 81 5.83 6.25 -0.28
CA ALA A 81 5.61 7.67 -0.58
C ALA A 81 5.47 7.90 -2.08
N ASP A 82 5.13 9.13 -2.45
CA ASP A 82 4.93 9.56 -3.84
C ASP A 82 4.00 8.62 -4.63
N THR A 83 2.81 8.43 -4.06
CA THR A 83 1.81 7.50 -4.60
C THR A 83 0.40 7.96 -4.33
N ILE A 84 -0.50 7.66 -5.27
CA ILE A 84 -1.94 7.70 -5.07
C ILE A 84 -2.46 6.26 -5.20
N MET A 85 -3.22 5.82 -4.20
CA MET A 85 -3.89 4.52 -4.17
C MET A 85 -5.39 4.73 -4.22
N VAL A 86 -6.08 4.14 -5.19
CA VAL A 86 -7.55 4.17 -5.27
C VAL A 86 -8.09 2.75 -5.17
N PHE A 87 -8.79 2.47 -4.07
CA PHE A 87 -9.45 1.20 -3.81
C PHE A 87 -10.90 1.27 -4.29
N SER A 88 -11.29 0.35 -5.18
CA SER A 88 -12.65 0.23 -5.69
C SER A 88 -13.17 -1.21 -5.53
N ARG A 89 -14.42 -1.48 -5.90
CA ARG A 89 -15.03 -2.81 -5.68
C ARG A 89 -14.32 -3.97 -6.38
N ARG A 90 -13.66 -3.71 -7.51
CA ARG A 90 -13.03 -4.74 -8.37
C ARG A 90 -11.56 -4.46 -8.66
N GLN A 91 -11.11 -3.23 -8.45
CA GLN A 91 -9.78 -2.79 -8.87
C GLN A 91 -9.10 -2.01 -7.76
N ILE A 92 -7.77 -2.04 -7.78
CA ILE A 92 -6.93 -1.14 -7.01
C ILE A 92 -6.02 -0.44 -8.00
N HIS A 93 -6.13 0.87 -8.08
CA HIS A 93 -5.34 1.71 -8.97
C HIS A 93 -4.19 2.30 -8.16
N PHE A 94 -2.98 2.17 -8.67
CA PHE A 94 -1.80 2.81 -8.11
C PHE A 94 -1.24 3.76 -9.15
N LEU A 95 -1.14 5.03 -8.80
CA LEU A 95 -0.35 6.01 -9.55
C LEU A 95 0.93 6.27 -8.75
N SER A 96 2.08 6.07 -9.39
CA SER A 96 3.41 6.28 -8.80
C SER A 96 4.45 6.35 -9.92
N GLY A 97 5.68 6.76 -9.60
CA GLY A 97 6.79 6.66 -10.55
C GLY A 97 7.17 5.20 -10.89
N GLN A 98 8.10 5.06 -11.83
CA GLN A 98 8.52 3.77 -12.40
C GLN A 98 8.95 2.75 -11.34
N ASP A 99 9.76 3.18 -10.37
CA ASP A 99 10.25 2.31 -9.30
C ASP A 99 9.11 1.79 -8.42
N GLY A 100 8.11 2.63 -8.15
CA GLY A 100 6.92 2.25 -7.41
C GLY A 100 6.08 1.22 -8.17
N CYS A 101 5.90 1.43 -9.47
CA CYS A 101 5.18 0.49 -10.33
C CYS A 101 5.89 -0.88 -10.40
N GLU A 102 7.22 -0.91 -10.60
CA GLU A 102 7.97 -2.16 -10.63
C GLU A 102 7.97 -2.88 -9.27
N LEU A 103 7.98 -2.14 -8.16
CA LEU A 103 7.86 -2.72 -6.82
C LEU A 103 6.48 -3.38 -6.59
N LEU A 104 5.40 -2.81 -7.11
CA LEU A 104 4.03 -3.30 -6.91
C LEU A 104 3.63 -4.42 -7.89
N LYS A 105 4.29 -4.50 -9.05
CA LYS A 105 3.99 -5.47 -10.11
C LYS A 105 3.92 -6.94 -9.66
N PRO A 106 4.78 -7.44 -8.74
CA PRO A 106 4.67 -8.80 -8.22
C PRO A 106 3.39 -9.10 -7.45
N LEU A 107 2.67 -8.07 -6.96
CA LEU A 107 1.42 -8.24 -6.21
C LEU A 107 0.22 -8.58 -7.10
N LYS A 108 0.27 -8.26 -8.41
CA LYS A 108 -0.89 -8.38 -9.32
C LYS A 108 -1.49 -9.80 -9.33
N MET A 109 -0.67 -10.81 -9.57
CA MET A 109 -1.13 -12.19 -9.68
C MET A 109 -1.59 -12.77 -8.33
N PRO A 110 -0.83 -12.66 -7.22
CA PRO A 110 -1.27 -13.13 -5.91
C PRO A 110 -2.59 -12.50 -5.45
N VAL A 111 -2.77 -11.19 -5.66
CA VAL A 111 -3.98 -10.47 -5.25
C VAL A 111 -5.19 -10.92 -6.07
N SER A 112 -5.05 -11.01 -7.40
CA SER A 112 -6.12 -11.51 -8.26
C SER A 112 -6.55 -12.93 -7.84
N LYS A 113 -5.61 -13.83 -7.55
CA LYS A 113 -5.93 -15.20 -7.10
C LYS A 113 -6.58 -15.27 -5.72
N ALA A 114 -6.18 -14.40 -4.78
CA ALA A 114 -6.55 -14.53 -3.38
C ALA A 114 -7.81 -13.74 -2.98
N VAL A 115 -8.13 -12.66 -3.69
CA VAL A 115 -9.24 -11.75 -3.34
C VAL A 115 -10.07 -11.28 -4.55
N ASP A 116 -9.80 -11.78 -5.76
CA ASP A 116 -10.53 -11.43 -7.00
C ASP A 116 -10.54 -9.91 -7.29
N LEU A 117 -9.42 -9.25 -7.02
CA LEU A 117 -9.19 -7.84 -7.34
C LEU A 117 -8.07 -7.70 -8.37
N ASN A 118 -8.24 -6.80 -9.33
CA ASN A 118 -7.20 -6.47 -10.30
C ASN A 118 -6.40 -5.23 -9.85
N ILE A 119 -5.07 -5.30 -9.92
CA ILE A 119 -4.18 -4.16 -9.68
C ILE A 119 -3.84 -3.49 -11.00
N VAL A 120 -4.18 -2.21 -11.13
CA VAL A 120 -3.83 -1.35 -12.26
C VAL A 120 -2.72 -0.40 -11.82
N LEU A 121 -1.67 -0.30 -12.62
CA LEU A 121 -0.48 0.51 -12.32
C LEU A 121 -0.39 1.62 -13.37
N TYR A 122 -0.31 2.86 -12.92
CA TYR A 122 -0.15 4.05 -13.73
C TYR A 122 1.22 4.65 -13.43
N ASN A 123 2.12 4.59 -14.41
CA ASN A 123 3.46 5.14 -14.29
C ASN A 123 3.43 6.64 -14.54
N LEU A 124 3.71 7.44 -13.51
CA LEU A 124 3.87 8.88 -13.65
C LEU A 124 5.27 9.18 -14.18
N GLU A 125 5.35 9.69 -15.41
CA GLU A 125 6.62 10.07 -16.02
C GLU A 125 7.20 11.35 -15.40
N MET A 126 8.53 11.47 -15.40
CA MET A 126 9.20 12.65 -14.88
C MET A 126 8.80 13.90 -15.69
N GLY A 127 8.27 14.91 -14.99
CA GLY A 127 7.80 16.16 -15.60
C GLY A 127 6.31 16.15 -15.96
N ASP A 128 5.62 15.02 -15.82
CA ASP A 128 4.16 14.94 -15.89
C ASP A 128 3.55 15.35 -14.53
N ASN A 129 2.38 15.98 -14.57
CA ASN A 129 1.58 16.32 -13.39
C ASN A 129 0.53 15.25 -13.04
N GLY A 130 0.39 14.22 -13.87
CA GLY A 130 -0.49 13.07 -13.66
C GLY A 130 -1.97 13.33 -13.92
N SER A 131 -2.34 14.52 -14.39
CA SER A 131 -3.77 14.87 -14.62
C SER A 131 -4.45 13.91 -15.59
N ALA A 132 -3.83 13.63 -16.74
CA ALA A 132 -4.37 12.69 -17.73
C ALA A 132 -4.53 11.27 -17.15
N LEU A 133 -3.57 10.80 -16.35
CA LEU A 133 -3.65 9.49 -15.70
C LEU A 133 -4.76 9.45 -14.64
N MET A 134 -5.00 10.56 -13.95
CA MET A 134 -6.10 10.67 -12.97
C MET A 134 -7.47 10.68 -13.63
N ASP A 135 -7.60 11.20 -14.86
CA ASP A 135 -8.85 11.13 -15.64
C ASP A 135 -9.19 9.70 -16.09
N GLU A 136 -8.20 8.80 -16.14
CA GLU A 136 -8.38 7.39 -16.51
C GLU A 136 -8.76 6.47 -15.32
N ILE A 137 -8.73 6.97 -14.08
CA ILE A 137 -9.02 6.22 -12.85
C ILE A 137 -10.49 6.39 -12.44
#